data_AF-A0A1K2I0U5-F1
#
_entry.id   AF-A0A1K2I0U5-F1
#
_cell.length_a   1.000
_cell.length_b   1.000
_cell.length_c   1.000
_cell.angle_alpha   90.00
_cell.angle_beta   90.00
_cell.angle_gamma   90.00
#
_symmetry.space_group_name_H-M   'P 1'
#
loop_
_entity.id
_entity.type
_entity.pdbx_description
1 polymer ?
#
loop_
_entity_poly.entity_id
_entity_poly.type
_entity_poly.pdbx_seq_one_letter_code
_entity_poly.pdbx_strand_id
1 'polypeptide(L)'
;MTNLVMGLGLAPAKGGGVAYLPETEALVARFTTPPTPERKVLINTLVGSLIDAGVWAKLDGLWLLAAADAQAGRRNWIQNAYNLTAVNSPAFAADRGYTGNGSSSYLDTGLVPSTFGGLYALNDASFGYWSLTSRAGNSSNPMGSSSGVNSSPFSIINPRFTDDRLYPTVNDTGSGGGGAANTQTSGLLSAQRDSAANVQVYRDGSLLANLSIASVALPSNSFALLARKTGSGAVNVTADQICMGYVGRALGALHSDLKNAVETYLTAVGAV
;
A
#
# COMPACT_ATOMS: atom_id res chain seq x y z
N MET A 1 -6.52 26.47 48.27
CA MET A 1 -7.02 25.95 46.98
C MET A 1 -5.89 25.19 46.34
N THR A 2 -5.96 23.88 46.47
CA THR A 2 -4.87 22.93 46.23
C THR A 2 -5.13 22.31 44.85
N ASN A 3 -4.40 22.71 43.82
CA ASN A 3 -4.48 22.06 42.52
C ASN A 3 -3.54 20.85 42.51
N LEU A 4 -4.17 19.70 42.68
CA LEU A 4 -3.63 18.35 42.55
C LEU A 4 -3.10 18.15 41.11
N VAL A 5 -1.78 18.06 40.98
CA VAL A 5 -1.13 17.55 39.77
C VAL A 5 -1.39 16.04 39.75
N MET A 6 -2.35 15.58 38.94
CA MET A 6 -2.49 14.17 38.62
C MET A 6 -1.36 13.75 37.68
N GLY A 7 -0.28 13.23 38.27
CA GLY A 7 0.70 12.45 37.53
C GLY A 7 0.01 11.24 36.91
N LEU A 8 0.13 11.09 35.59
CA LEU A 8 -0.16 9.85 34.88
C LEU A 8 0.89 8.82 35.30
N GLY A 9 0.65 8.20 36.46
CA GLY A 9 1.37 7.02 36.89
C GLY A 9 0.91 5.83 36.05
N LEU A 10 1.69 5.46 35.04
CA LEU A 10 1.67 4.13 34.47
C LEU A 10 2.20 3.16 35.53
N ALA A 11 1.31 2.66 36.38
CA ALA A 11 1.60 1.49 37.19
C ALA A 11 1.72 0.26 36.26
N PRO A 12 2.71 -0.62 36.42
CA PRO A 12 2.80 -1.83 35.63
C PRO A 12 1.67 -2.78 36.05
N ALA A 13 0.75 -3.07 35.13
CA ALA A 13 -0.27 -4.09 35.33
C ALA A 13 0.40 -5.47 35.44
N LYS A 14 0.23 -6.08 36.61
CA LYS A 14 0.67 -7.43 36.94
C LYS A 14 -0.22 -8.45 36.21
N GLY A 15 0.30 -9.12 35.18
CA GLY A 15 -0.11 -10.47 34.78
C GLY A 15 -1.43 -10.66 34.01
N GLY A 16 -1.85 -9.72 33.17
CA GLY A 16 -2.83 -9.99 32.11
C GLY A 16 -2.12 -10.12 30.77
N GLY A 17 -2.12 -11.29 30.14
CA GLY A 17 -1.55 -11.45 28.79
C GLY A 17 -2.23 -10.50 27.80
N VAL A 18 -1.49 -9.99 26.82
CA VAL A 18 -2.06 -9.18 25.72
C VAL A 18 -3.13 -10.03 25.01
N ALA A 19 -4.38 -9.55 25.00
CA ALA A 19 -5.44 -10.16 24.23
C ALA A 19 -5.27 -9.77 22.75
N TYR A 20 -5.12 -10.76 21.88
CA TYR A 20 -4.95 -10.54 20.44
C TYR A 20 -6.30 -10.57 19.73
N LEU A 21 -6.44 -9.69 18.73
CA LEU A 21 -7.61 -9.62 17.86
C LEU A 21 -7.74 -10.90 17.02
N PRO A 22 -8.97 -11.36 16.71
CA PRO A 22 -9.17 -12.53 15.84
C PRO A 22 -8.47 -12.40 14.48
N GLU A 23 -8.47 -11.21 13.89
CA GLU A 23 -7.80 -10.90 12.62
C GLU A 23 -6.28 -11.09 12.74
N THR A 24 -5.70 -10.68 13.87
CA THR A 24 -4.28 -10.86 14.17
C THR A 24 -3.95 -12.34 14.31
N GLU A 25 -4.74 -13.11 15.06
CA GLU A 25 -4.52 -14.55 15.22
C GLU A 25 -4.63 -15.28 13.88
N ALA A 26 -5.64 -14.96 13.08
CA ALA A 26 -5.83 -15.52 11.74
C ALA A 26 -4.69 -15.13 10.78
N LEU A 27 -4.11 -13.94 10.91
CA LEU A 27 -2.94 -13.53 10.14
C LEU A 27 -1.69 -14.31 10.55
N VAL A 28 -1.33 -14.31 11.84
CA VAL A 28 -0.06 -14.92 12.28
C VAL A 28 -0.05 -16.44 12.12
N ALA A 29 -1.21 -17.09 12.16
CA ALA A 29 -1.36 -18.51 11.84
C ALA A 29 -0.96 -18.84 10.37
N ARG A 30 -0.91 -17.84 9.48
CA ARG A 30 -0.47 -17.97 8.08
C ARG A 30 1.02 -17.71 7.87
N PHE A 31 1.78 -17.44 8.94
CA PHE A 31 3.22 -17.30 8.89
C PHE A 31 3.89 -18.65 9.15
N THR A 32 4.82 -19.04 8.29
CA THR A 32 5.64 -20.25 8.44
C THR A 32 6.55 -20.17 9.64
N THR A 33 7.01 -18.97 9.97
CA THR A 33 7.77 -18.68 11.18
C THR A 33 6.89 -17.81 12.08
N PRO A 34 6.48 -18.29 13.26
CA PRO A 34 5.71 -17.49 14.19
C PRO A 34 6.45 -16.19 14.55
N PRO A 35 5.75 -15.05 14.64
CA PRO A 35 6.38 -13.80 15.06
C PRO A 35 6.81 -13.91 16.53
N THR A 36 7.84 -13.16 16.92
CA THR A 36 8.16 -12.99 18.35
C THR A 36 6.96 -12.38 19.09
N PRO A 37 6.83 -12.56 20.41
CA PRO A 37 5.77 -11.94 21.19
C PRO A 37 5.69 -10.41 20.97
N GLU A 38 6.83 -9.74 20.92
CA GLU A 38 6.92 -8.28 20.71
C GLU A 38 6.40 -7.90 19.32
N ARG A 39 6.80 -8.63 18.27
CA ARG A 39 6.29 -8.37 16.92
C ARG A 39 4.81 -8.67 16.80
N LYS A 40 4.31 -9.71 17.48
CA LYS A 40 2.87 -10.01 17.50
C LYS A 40 2.06 -8.88 18.13
N VAL A 41 2.58 -8.24 19.18
CA VAL A 41 1.98 -7.02 19.76
C VAL A 41 1.96 -5.88 18.73
N LEU A 42 3.06 -5.62 18.02
CA LEU A 42 3.09 -4.58 16.98
C LEU A 42 2.08 -4.83 15.85
N ILE A 43 1.99 -6.09 15.37
CA ILE A 43 1.00 -6.49 14.38
C ILE A 43 -0.41 -6.24 14.93
N ASN A 44 -0.69 -6.65 16.17
CA ASN A 44 -1.99 -6.46 16.79
C ASN A 44 -2.39 -4.99 16.92
N THR A 45 -1.47 -4.15 17.35
CA THR A 45 -1.68 -2.70 17.46
C THR A 45 -1.98 -2.08 16.10
N LEU A 46 -1.25 -2.48 15.04
CA LEU A 46 -1.53 -2.01 13.68
C LEU A 46 -2.93 -2.46 13.22
N VAL A 47 -3.26 -3.74 13.35
CA VAL A 47 -4.56 -4.30 12.98
C VAL A 47 -5.69 -3.57 13.72
N GLY A 48 -5.57 -3.40 15.04
CA GLY A 48 -6.55 -2.68 15.86
C GLY A 48 -6.71 -1.22 15.43
N SER A 49 -5.61 -0.50 15.22
CA SER A 49 -5.65 0.90 14.78
C SER A 49 -6.37 1.07 13.44
N LEU A 50 -6.14 0.14 12.50
CA LEU A 50 -6.82 0.16 11.19
C LEU A 50 -8.30 -0.21 11.30
N ILE A 51 -8.67 -1.10 12.21
CA ILE A 51 -10.08 -1.46 12.48
C ILE A 51 -10.81 -0.27 13.13
N ASP A 52 -10.23 0.31 14.18
CA ASP A 52 -10.83 1.42 14.92
C ASP A 52 -11.03 2.66 14.04
N ALA A 53 -10.10 2.94 13.12
CA ALA A 53 -10.23 4.01 12.13
C ALA A 53 -11.20 3.67 10.98
N GLY A 54 -11.67 2.43 10.87
CA GLY A 54 -12.51 1.96 9.77
C GLY A 54 -11.78 1.76 8.43
N VAL A 55 -10.44 1.84 8.43
CA VAL A 55 -9.59 1.59 7.25
C VAL A 55 -9.65 0.12 6.87
N TRP A 56 -9.56 -0.79 7.84
CA TRP A 56 -9.51 -2.24 7.60
C TRP A 56 -10.65 -2.75 6.71
N ALA A 57 -11.88 -2.30 6.99
CA ALA A 57 -13.09 -2.68 6.27
C ALA A 57 -13.19 -2.11 4.84
N LYS A 58 -12.23 -1.25 4.43
CA LYS A 58 -12.17 -0.65 3.09
C LYS A 58 -11.13 -1.29 2.18
N LEU A 59 -10.31 -2.21 2.70
CA LEU A 59 -9.21 -2.82 1.97
C LEU A 59 -9.59 -4.20 1.41
N ASP A 60 -9.12 -4.49 0.20
CA ASP A 60 -9.11 -5.84 -0.38
C ASP A 60 -7.77 -6.55 -0.13
N GLY A 61 -6.70 -5.75 -0.09
CA GLY A 61 -5.34 -6.21 0.08
C GLY A 61 -4.51 -5.22 0.88
N LEU A 62 -3.76 -5.74 1.84
CA LEU A 62 -2.73 -5.01 2.58
C LEU A 62 -1.52 -5.93 2.74
N TRP A 63 -0.37 -5.55 2.19
CA TRP A 63 0.87 -6.29 2.30
C TRP A 63 1.91 -5.44 3.01
N LEU A 64 2.29 -5.82 4.23
CA LEU A 64 3.39 -5.20 4.98
C LEU A 64 4.67 -5.95 4.63
N LEU A 65 5.38 -5.44 3.62
CA LEU A 65 6.58 -6.05 3.08
C LEU A 65 7.76 -5.96 4.07
N ALA A 66 7.83 -4.92 4.89
CA ALA A 66 8.77 -4.82 6.03
C ALA A 66 8.38 -5.79 7.15
N ALA A 67 8.72 -7.06 6.93
CA ALA A 67 8.46 -8.17 7.83
C ALA A 67 9.76 -8.87 8.24
N ALA A 68 9.67 -9.77 9.22
CA ALA A 68 10.81 -10.56 9.70
C ALA A 68 11.38 -11.51 8.63
N ASP A 69 10.53 -12.00 7.72
CA ASP A 69 10.92 -12.88 6.62
C ASP A 69 10.07 -12.65 5.35
N ALA A 70 10.59 -13.17 4.23
CA ALA A 70 10.01 -13.02 2.90
C ALA A 70 8.63 -13.68 2.76
N GLN A 71 8.33 -14.72 3.53
CA GLN A 71 7.00 -15.32 3.50
C GLN A 71 6.01 -14.40 4.20
N ALA A 72 6.32 -13.96 5.42
CA ALA A 72 5.44 -13.10 6.21
C ALA A 72 5.12 -11.79 5.46
N GLY A 73 6.13 -11.17 4.84
CA GLY A 73 5.96 -9.93 4.08
C GLY A 73 5.07 -10.04 2.84
N ARG A 74 4.87 -11.25 2.31
CA ARG A 74 4.03 -11.50 1.13
C ARG A 74 2.59 -11.85 1.46
N ARG A 75 2.21 -11.97 2.74
CA ARG A 75 0.83 -12.27 3.12
C ARG A 75 -0.07 -11.07 2.96
N ASN A 76 -1.26 -11.30 2.42
CA ASN A 76 -2.33 -10.33 2.48
C ASN A 76 -2.92 -10.33 3.90
N TRP A 77 -2.82 -9.22 4.60
CA TRP A 77 -3.28 -9.10 5.99
C TRP A 77 -4.79 -9.14 6.10
N ILE A 78 -5.52 -8.72 5.06
CA ILE A 78 -6.98 -8.63 5.06
C ILE A 78 -7.66 -10.00 4.90
N GLN A 79 -7.11 -10.88 4.07
CA GLN A 79 -7.75 -12.15 3.73
C GLN A 79 -6.74 -13.22 3.34
N ASN A 80 -7.12 -14.50 3.43
CA ASN A 80 -6.31 -15.62 2.95
C ASN A 80 -6.46 -15.87 1.44
N ALA A 81 -6.28 -14.80 0.67
CA ALA A 81 -6.27 -14.79 -0.77
C ALA A 81 -5.34 -13.66 -1.25
N TYR A 82 -4.86 -13.75 -2.48
CA TYR A 82 -4.02 -12.70 -3.08
C TYR A 82 -2.72 -12.43 -2.30
N ASN A 83 -2.12 -13.50 -1.77
CA ASN A 83 -0.76 -13.44 -1.26
C ASN A 83 0.20 -13.19 -2.44
N LEU A 84 1.25 -12.41 -2.21
CA LEU A 84 2.15 -11.99 -3.28
C LEU A 84 2.98 -13.16 -3.83
N THR A 85 3.06 -13.24 -5.16
CA THR A 85 3.96 -14.13 -5.88
C THR A 85 5.17 -13.34 -6.36
N ALA A 86 6.37 -13.77 -5.99
CA ALA A 86 7.60 -13.15 -6.45
C ALA A 86 7.94 -13.64 -7.85
N VAL A 87 8.21 -12.72 -8.78
CA VAL A 87 8.55 -13.01 -10.17
C VAL A 87 9.93 -12.42 -10.48
N ASN A 88 10.82 -13.23 -11.07
CA ASN A 88 12.22 -12.87 -11.35
C ASN A 88 13.00 -12.34 -10.13
N SER A 89 12.70 -12.89 -8.95
CA SER A 89 13.50 -12.74 -7.72
C SER A 89 13.77 -11.29 -7.26
N PRO A 90 12.73 -10.46 -6.96
CA PRO A 90 12.94 -9.20 -6.25
C PRO A 90 13.64 -9.46 -4.91
N ALA A 91 14.59 -8.60 -4.54
CA ALA A 91 15.43 -8.81 -3.37
C ALA A 91 14.68 -8.44 -2.08
N PHE A 92 14.49 -9.40 -1.18
CA PHE A 92 13.92 -9.16 0.15
C PHE A 92 15.01 -8.76 1.15
N ALA A 93 14.72 -7.76 1.97
CA ALA A 93 15.48 -7.43 3.16
C ALA A 93 14.53 -7.36 4.37
N ALA A 94 14.88 -8.08 5.43
CA ALA A 94 14.10 -8.11 6.67
C ALA A 94 13.87 -6.69 7.19
N ASP A 95 12.64 -6.40 7.59
CA ASP A 95 12.19 -5.10 8.08
C ASP A 95 12.45 -3.92 7.13
N ARG A 96 12.73 -4.18 5.84
CA ARG A 96 12.93 -3.16 4.81
C ARG A 96 12.10 -3.42 3.54
N GLY A 97 11.61 -4.65 3.36
CA GLY A 97 10.72 -5.01 2.27
C GLY A 97 11.45 -5.51 1.04
N TYR A 98 10.93 -5.17 -0.14
CA TYR A 98 11.43 -5.71 -1.42
C TYR A 98 12.01 -4.62 -2.30
N THR A 99 13.15 -4.91 -2.90
CA THR A 99 13.83 -4.07 -3.88
C THR A 99 13.70 -4.69 -5.27
N GLY A 100 13.22 -3.92 -6.23
CA GLY A 100 13.21 -4.34 -7.63
C GLY A 100 14.59 -4.21 -8.28
N ASN A 101 14.76 -4.84 -9.43
CA ASN A 101 15.98 -4.75 -10.24
C ASN A 101 15.90 -3.69 -11.36
N GLY A 102 14.80 -2.93 -11.43
CA GLY A 102 14.58 -1.91 -12.46
C GLY A 102 14.28 -2.44 -13.86
N SER A 103 14.08 -3.76 -14.04
CA SER A 103 13.91 -4.36 -15.37
C SER A 103 12.82 -5.42 -15.45
N SER A 104 12.83 -6.43 -14.57
CA SER A 104 12.00 -7.63 -14.72
C SER A 104 11.45 -8.21 -13.41
N SER A 105 11.97 -7.82 -12.25
CA SER A 105 11.57 -8.39 -10.96
C SER A 105 10.39 -7.64 -10.33
N TYR A 106 9.37 -8.35 -9.87
CA TYR A 106 8.20 -7.74 -9.25
C TYR A 106 7.46 -8.70 -8.31
N LEU A 107 6.46 -8.18 -7.60
CA LEU A 107 5.52 -8.98 -6.79
C LEU A 107 4.14 -8.91 -7.43
N ASP A 108 3.61 -10.05 -7.86
CA ASP A 108 2.26 -10.16 -8.41
C ASP A 108 1.24 -10.38 -7.29
N THR A 109 0.18 -9.58 -7.27
CA THR A 109 -0.92 -9.73 -6.29
C THR A 109 -1.92 -10.82 -6.69
N GLY A 110 -2.04 -11.11 -7.99
CA GLY A 110 -3.16 -11.88 -8.54
C GLY A 110 -4.53 -11.18 -8.46
N LEU A 111 -4.62 -9.97 -7.89
CA LEU A 111 -5.87 -9.19 -7.82
C LEU A 111 -6.12 -8.49 -9.15
N VAL A 112 -6.96 -9.10 -9.98
CA VAL A 112 -7.41 -8.53 -11.25
C VAL A 112 -8.66 -7.67 -11.00
N PRO A 113 -8.57 -6.33 -11.12
CA PRO A 113 -9.68 -5.44 -10.77
C PRO A 113 -10.98 -5.77 -11.51
N SER A 114 -10.91 -6.09 -12.81
CA SER A 114 -12.10 -6.34 -13.62
C SER A 114 -12.83 -7.66 -13.33
N THR A 115 -12.24 -8.59 -12.56
CA THR A 115 -12.82 -9.92 -12.33
C THR A 115 -12.87 -10.34 -10.86
N PHE A 116 -12.16 -9.67 -9.96
CA PHE A 116 -12.14 -10.05 -8.55
C PHE A 116 -13.48 -9.80 -7.84
N GLY A 117 -14.17 -8.69 -8.14
CA GLY A 117 -15.47 -8.38 -7.52
C GLY A 117 -15.42 -7.98 -6.04
N GLY A 118 -14.26 -7.49 -5.57
CA GLY A 118 -14.07 -6.96 -4.22
C GLY A 118 -14.51 -5.49 -4.04
N LEU A 119 -13.90 -4.81 -3.06
CA LEU A 119 -14.21 -3.43 -2.70
C LEU A 119 -13.70 -2.41 -3.73
N TYR A 120 -12.56 -2.67 -4.36
CA TYR A 120 -12.02 -1.86 -5.46
C TYR A 120 -12.99 -1.90 -6.65
N ALA A 121 -13.69 -0.79 -6.88
CA ALA A 121 -14.69 -0.65 -7.91
C ALA A 121 -14.40 0.53 -8.85
N LEU A 122 -15.06 0.57 -10.01
CA LEU A 122 -14.77 1.53 -11.08
C LEU A 122 -14.68 2.98 -10.58
N ASN A 123 -15.63 3.39 -9.74
CA ASN A 123 -15.75 4.76 -9.22
C ASN A 123 -15.56 4.85 -7.70
N ASP A 124 -15.08 3.78 -7.06
CA ASP A 124 -14.86 3.70 -5.62
C ASP A 124 -13.65 2.80 -5.40
N ALA A 125 -12.46 3.37 -5.57
CA ALA A 125 -11.21 2.64 -5.68
C ALA A 125 -10.07 3.42 -5.05
N SER A 126 -9.15 2.72 -4.38
CA SER A 126 -7.87 3.25 -3.97
C SER A 126 -6.79 2.18 -3.99
N PHE A 127 -5.55 2.61 -4.20
CA PHE A 127 -4.37 1.78 -4.04
C PHE A 127 -3.17 2.67 -3.74
N GLY A 128 -2.12 2.08 -3.19
CA GLY A 128 -0.91 2.81 -2.84
C GLY A 128 0.20 1.92 -2.34
N TYR A 129 1.36 2.53 -2.13
CA TYR A 129 2.56 1.87 -1.64
C TYR A 129 3.38 2.82 -0.79
N TRP A 130 4.21 2.23 0.07
CA TRP A 130 5.23 2.95 0.82
C TRP A 130 6.62 2.62 0.27
N SER A 131 7.33 3.64 -0.20
CA SER A 131 8.70 3.52 -0.72
C SER A 131 9.73 4.02 0.29
N LEU A 132 10.81 3.27 0.46
CA LEU A 132 12.01 3.67 1.20
C LEU A 132 13.04 4.38 0.31
N THR A 133 12.84 4.36 -1.02
CA THR A 133 13.78 4.93 -1.99
C THR A 133 13.31 6.28 -2.51
N SER A 134 14.16 7.29 -2.35
CA SER A 134 14.04 8.56 -3.06
C SER A 134 14.98 8.56 -4.26
N ARG A 135 14.44 8.81 -5.46
CA ARG A 135 15.20 8.81 -6.72
C ARG A 135 14.81 9.97 -7.63
N ALA A 136 15.61 10.17 -8.67
CA ALA A 136 15.31 11.07 -9.77
C ALA A 136 14.07 10.60 -10.56
N GLY A 137 13.52 11.53 -11.34
CA GLY A 137 12.34 11.29 -12.17
C GLY A 137 12.59 10.31 -13.31
N ASN A 138 11.68 9.36 -13.51
CA ASN A 138 11.69 8.39 -14.59
C ASN A 138 10.27 7.82 -14.84
N SER A 139 10.12 6.87 -15.76
CA SER A 139 8.83 6.27 -16.10
C SER A 139 8.43 5.04 -15.26
N SER A 140 9.20 4.68 -14.23
CA SER A 140 8.93 3.47 -13.44
C SER A 140 7.73 3.63 -12.50
N ASN A 141 7.00 2.54 -12.27
CA ASN A 141 5.82 2.46 -11.42
C ASN A 141 6.08 1.48 -10.26
N PRO A 142 6.12 1.96 -9.00
CA PRO A 142 6.25 1.06 -7.85
C PRO A 142 5.01 0.23 -7.57
N MET A 143 3.85 0.61 -8.13
CA MET A 143 2.66 -0.24 -8.17
C MET A 143 1.78 0.14 -9.35
N GLY A 144 1.19 -0.86 -10.01
CA GLY A 144 0.15 -0.59 -10.98
C GLY A 144 -0.40 -1.79 -11.74
N SER A 145 -1.52 -1.54 -12.41
CA SER A 145 -2.19 -2.45 -13.34
C SER A 145 -2.64 -1.69 -14.59
N SER A 146 -2.74 -2.41 -15.71
CA SER A 146 -3.23 -1.91 -16.99
C SER A 146 -3.77 -3.04 -17.86
N SER A 147 -4.70 -2.76 -18.76
CA SER A 147 -5.20 -3.79 -19.69
C SER A 147 -4.22 -4.09 -20.85
N GLY A 148 -3.28 -3.19 -21.15
CA GLY A 148 -2.18 -3.42 -22.10
C GLY A 148 -1.05 -2.40 -21.95
N VAL A 149 0.05 -2.59 -22.68
CA VAL A 149 1.26 -1.76 -22.56
C VAL A 149 0.97 -0.27 -22.80
N ASN A 150 0.19 -0.01 -23.86
CA ASN A 150 -0.29 1.31 -24.26
C ASN A 150 -1.82 1.35 -24.32
N SER A 151 -2.48 0.48 -23.54
CA SER A 151 -3.93 0.29 -23.61
C SER A 151 -4.59 0.57 -22.26
N SER A 152 -5.56 1.48 -22.31
CA SER A 152 -6.55 1.73 -21.26
C SER A 152 -7.36 0.48 -20.94
N PRO A 153 -7.91 0.36 -19.72
CA PRO A 153 -7.72 1.25 -18.56
C PRO A 153 -6.43 1.02 -17.76
N PHE A 154 -6.00 2.07 -17.05
CA PHE A 154 -4.81 2.09 -16.17
C PHE A 154 -5.17 2.43 -14.73
N SER A 155 -4.50 1.77 -13.79
CA SER A 155 -4.41 2.18 -12.39
C SER A 155 -2.95 2.15 -11.95
N ILE A 156 -2.25 3.29 -12.09
CA ILE A 156 -0.82 3.43 -11.82
C ILE A 156 -0.53 4.70 -11.02
N ILE A 157 0.62 4.71 -10.33
CA ILE A 157 1.23 5.94 -9.80
C ILE A 157 2.65 5.98 -10.33
N ASN A 158 2.96 6.97 -11.16
CA ASN A 158 4.35 7.32 -11.44
C ASN A 158 4.75 8.42 -10.45
N PRO A 159 5.56 8.13 -9.43
CA PRO A 159 5.76 9.03 -8.29
C PRO A 159 6.49 10.32 -8.69
N ARG A 160 7.36 10.26 -9.69
CA ARG A 160 8.11 11.39 -10.21
C ARG A 160 8.56 11.08 -11.62
N PHE A 161 8.12 11.90 -12.57
CA PHE A 161 8.58 11.89 -13.95
C PHE A 161 9.72 12.91 -14.14
N THR A 162 10.28 13.00 -15.34
CA THR A 162 11.45 13.84 -15.65
C THR A 162 11.19 15.35 -15.55
N ASP A 163 9.92 15.76 -15.45
CA ASP A 163 9.47 17.14 -15.24
C ASP A 163 9.17 17.46 -13.77
N ASP A 164 9.59 16.58 -12.85
CA ASP A 164 9.36 16.68 -11.40
C ASP A 164 7.88 16.72 -11.01
N ARG A 165 7.05 15.99 -11.75
CA ARG A 165 5.64 15.77 -11.43
C ARG A 165 5.33 14.31 -11.16
N LEU A 166 4.39 14.08 -10.24
CA LEU A 166 3.73 12.80 -10.03
C LEU A 166 2.54 12.68 -10.97
N TYR A 167 2.38 11.52 -11.62
CA TYR A 167 1.23 11.21 -12.48
C TYR A 167 0.42 10.04 -11.92
N PRO A 168 -0.80 10.28 -11.38
CA PRO A 168 -1.69 9.22 -10.94
C PRO A 168 -2.71 8.87 -12.03
N THR A 169 -3.11 7.61 -12.10
CA THR A 169 -4.25 7.14 -12.90
C THR A 169 -5.05 6.14 -12.08
N VAL A 170 -6.37 6.19 -12.17
CA VAL A 170 -7.25 5.24 -11.47
C VAL A 170 -8.44 4.93 -12.39
N ASN A 171 -8.43 3.72 -12.95
CA ASN A 171 -9.49 3.19 -13.83
C ASN A 171 -9.80 4.07 -15.04
N ASP A 172 -8.79 4.71 -15.63
CA ASP A 172 -8.94 5.69 -16.71
C ASP A 172 -7.98 5.43 -17.89
N THR A 173 -8.01 6.30 -18.91
CA THR A 173 -7.21 6.13 -20.14
C THR A 173 -5.72 6.39 -20.00
N GLY A 174 -5.23 6.83 -18.84
CA GLY A 174 -3.85 7.23 -18.63
C GLY A 174 -3.54 8.64 -19.17
N SER A 175 -2.56 9.29 -18.52
CA SER A 175 -1.87 10.55 -18.89
C SER A 175 -2.63 11.56 -19.76
N GLY A 176 -3.69 12.18 -19.20
CA GLY A 176 -4.37 13.33 -19.79
C GLY A 176 -4.70 14.49 -18.83
N GLY A 177 -4.67 14.30 -17.51
CA GLY A 177 -4.95 15.35 -16.53
C GLY A 177 -3.72 15.63 -15.69
N GLY A 178 -3.22 16.88 -15.71
CA GLY A 178 -1.94 17.29 -15.14
C GLY A 178 -1.58 16.61 -13.80
N GLY A 179 -0.33 16.15 -13.69
CA GLY A 179 0.21 15.61 -12.45
C GLY A 179 0.26 16.64 -11.31
N ALA A 180 0.86 16.27 -10.17
CA ALA A 180 1.18 17.22 -9.10
C ALA A 180 2.68 17.43 -9.02
N ALA A 181 3.15 18.64 -8.66
CA ALA A 181 4.58 18.85 -8.42
C ALA A 181 5.05 17.90 -7.29
N ASN A 182 6.08 17.11 -7.56
CA ASN A 182 6.63 16.17 -6.60
C ASN A 182 8.09 15.83 -6.94
N THR A 183 8.99 16.16 -6.04
CA THR A 183 10.44 15.93 -6.21
C THR A 183 10.97 14.76 -5.37
N GLN A 184 10.11 14.05 -4.64
CA GLN A 184 10.48 12.94 -3.76
C GLN A 184 9.66 11.67 -4.04
N THR A 185 10.32 10.52 -4.14
CA THR A 185 9.63 9.24 -4.43
C THR A 185 9.51 8.32 -3.21
N SER A 186 10.14 8.67 -2.08
CA SER A 186 9.99 7.96 -0.80
C SER A 186 8.71 8.37 -0.07
N GLY A 187 8.32 7.63 0.95
CA GLY A 187 7.10 7.85 1.74
C GLY A 187 5.90 7.08 1.20
N LEU A 188 4.73 7.37 1.75
CA LEU A 188 3.45 6.80 1.32
C LEU A 188 2.89 7.61 0.16
N LEU A 189 2.65 6.94 -0.97
CA LEU A 189 1.93 7.51 -2.11
C LEU A 189 0.72 6.65 -2.43
N SER A 190 -0.42 7.31 -2.59
CA SER A 190 -1.70 6.66 -2.84
C SER A 190 -2.52 7.44 -3.85
N ALA A 191 -3.27 6.74 -4.69
CA ALA A 191 -4.25 7.33 -5.57
C ALA A 191 -5.62 6.74 -5.27
N GLN A 192 -6.66 7.54 -5.39
CA GLN A 192 -8.04 7.08 -5.28
C GLN A 192 -8.97 7.77 -6.26
N ARG A 193 -10.12 7.14 -6.42
CA ARG A 193 -11.30 7.65 -7.08
C ARG A 193 -12.49 7.38 -6.16
N ASP A 194 -13.26 8.41 -5.88
CA ASP A 194 -14.52 8.37 -5.10
C ASP A 194 -15.75 8.74 -5.96
N SER A 195 -15.53 8.98 -7.25
CA SER A 195 -16.53 9.44 -8.21
C SER A 195 -16.10 9.14 -9.64
N ALA A 196 -17.05 9.18 -10.59
CA ALA A 196 -16.73 8.97 -12.00
C ALA A 196 -15.91 10.11 -12.64
N ALA A 197 -15.69 11.23 -11.93
CA ALA A 197 -15.12 12.45 -12.51
C ALA A 197 -13.75 12.84 -11.94
N ASN A 198 -13.35 12.30 -10.78
CA ASN A 198 -12.16 12.78 -10.10
C ASN A 198 -11.15 11.67 -9.77
N VAL A 199 -9.86 12.00 -9.88
CA VAL A 199 -8.75 11.23 -9.31
C VAL A 199 -8.04 12.10 -8.30
N GLN A 200 -7.89 11.57 -7.09
CA GLN A 200 -7.16 12.23 -6.02
C GLN A 200 -5.86 11.48 -5.76
N VAL A 201 -4.79 12.21 -5.52
CA VAL A 201 -3.51 11.64 -5.08
C VAL A 201 -3.14 12.19 -3.72
N TYR A 202 -2.63 11.31 -2.88
CA TYR A 202 -2.22 11.59 -1.51
C TYR A 202 -0.73 11.27 -1.36
N ARG A 203 -0.06 12.12 -0.58
CA ARG A 203 1.31 11.92 -0.11
C ARG A 203 1.31 11.98 1.41
N ASP A 204 1.83 10.93 2.03
CA ASP A 204 1.95 10.82 3.49
C ASP A 204 0.63 11.16 4.22
N GLY A 205 -0.48 10.65 3.69
CA GLY A 205 -1.82 10.83 4.24
C GLY A 205 -2.51 12.15 3.88
N SER A 206 -1.82 13.09 3.22
CA SER A 206 -2.35 14.41 2.85
C SER A 206 -2.70 14.48 1.37
N LEU A 207 -3.81 15.13 1.03
CA LEU A 207 -4.22 15.34 -0.37
C LEU A 207 -3.19 16.25 -1.07
N LEU A 208 -2.57 15.73 -2.13
CA LEU A 208 -1.59 16.45 -2.94
C LEU A 208 -2.24 17.12 -4.15
N ALA A 209 -3.17 16.42 -4.81
CA ALA A 209 -3.93 16.98 -5.92
C ALA A 209 -5.28 16.27 -6.10
N ASN A 210 -6.24 17.01 -6.66
CA ASN A 210 -7.53 16.51 -7.11
C ASN A 210 -7.71 16.88 -8.60
N LEU A 211 -7.79 15.87 -9.45
CA LEU A 211 -7.74 15.99 -10.90
C LEU A 211 -9.09 15.59 -11.50
N SER A 212 -9.62 16.44 -12.38
CA SER A 212 -10.87 16.16 -13.10
C SER A 212 -10.62 15.20 -14.27
N ILE A 213 -10.63 13.89 -13.99
CA ILE A 213 -10.41 12.80 -14.95
C ILE A 213 -11.58 11.81 -14.89
N ALA A 214 -12.24 11.60 -16.02
CA ALA A 214 -13.34 10.65 -16.14
C ALA A 214 -12.87 9.19 -16.00
N SER A 215 -13.66 8.36 -15.32
CA SER A 215 -13.46 6.91 -15.28
C SER A 215 -13.76 6.28 -16.64
N VAL A 216 -13.12 5.16 -16.95
CA VAL A 216 -13.33 4.39 -18.20
C VAL A 216 -13.80 2.98 -17.89
N ALA A 217 -12.92 2.16 -17.31
CA ALA A 217 -13.17 0.76 -17.00
C ALA A 217 -12.15 0.27 -15.96
N LEU A 218 -12.38 -0.91 -15.39
CA LEU A 218 -11.43 -1.57 -14.50
C LEU A 218 -10.30 -2.25 -15.32
N PRO A 219 -9.02 -2.11 -14.93
CA PRO A 219 -7.92 -2.87 -15.52
C PRO A 219 -8.14 -4.39 -15.49
N SER A 220 -7.76 -5.06 -16.58
CA SER A 220 -7.98 -6.50 -16.76
C SER A 220 -6.77 -7.38 -16.43
N ASN A 221 -5.70 -6.80 -15.87
CA ASN A 221 -4.55 -7.53 -15.35
C ASN A 221 -4.42 -7.30 -13.85
N SER A 222 -3.64 -8.14 -13.18
CA SER A 222 -3.45 -8.01 -11.73
C SER A 222 -2.72 -6.72 -11.36
N PHE A 223 -2.91 -6.21 -10.15
CA PHE A 223 -1.93 -5.28 -9.60
C PHE A 223 -0.59 -5.97 -9.41
N ALA A 224 0.50 -5.28 -9.78
CA ALA A 224 1.85 -5.66 -9.41
C ALA A 224 2.46 -4.58 -8.52
N LEU A 225 3.27 -4.99 -7.53
CA LEU A 225 4.18 -4.10 -6.81
C LEU A 225 5.57 -4.22 -7.45
N LEU A 226 6.34 -3.13 -7.42
CA LEU A 226 7.61 -2.90 -8.14
C LEU A 226 7.48 -2.81 -9.67
N ALA A 227 6.26 -2.82 -10.21
CA ALA A 227 6.02 -2.71 -11.64
C ALA A 227 4.58 -2.27 -11.95
N ARG A 228 4.29 -2.10 -13.24
CA ARG A 228 2.95 -2.10 -13.80
C ARG A 228 2.71 -3.42 -14.53
N LYS A 229 1.62 -4.14 -14.21
CA LYS A 229 1.24 -5.34 -14.97
C LYS A 229 0.43 -4.99 -16.23
N THR A 230 0.72 -5.72 -17.31
CA THR A 230 0.00 -5.68 -18.60
C THR A 230 -0.30 -7.11 -19.07
N GLY A 231 -1.05 -7.24 -20.17
CA GLY A 231 -1.30 -8.52 -20.83
C GLY A 231 -0.04 -9.18 -21.40
N SER A 232 1.04 -8.42 -21.64
CA SER A 232 2.32 -8.92 -22.17
C SER A 232 3.38 -9.19 -21.08
N GLY A 233 3.06 -8.98 -19.80
CA GLY A 233 4.02 -9.07 -18.70
C GLY A 233 4.09 -7.80 -17.85
N ALA A 234 5.11 -7.71 -17.01
CA ALA A 234 5.41 -6.49 -16.25
C ALA A 234 6.20 -5.50 -17.10
N VAL A 235 5.86 -4.21 -16.99
CA VAL A 235 6.55 -3.09 -17.64
C VAL A 235 6.75 -1.97 -16.61
N ASN A 236 7.56 -0.96 -16.96
CA ASN A 236 7.84 0.18 -16.08
C ASN A 236 8.33 -0.28 -14.69
N VAL A 237 9.13 -1.36 -14.68
CA VAL A 237 9.67 -1.95 -13.46
C VAL A 237 10.57 -0.94 -12.76
N THR A 238 10.53 -0.91 -11.43
CA THR A 238 11.35 0.00 -10.63
C THR A 238 12.49 -0.73 -9.92
N ALA A 239 13.54 0.02 -9.58
CA ALA A 239 14.60 -0.41 -8.67
C ALA A 239 14.36 0.08 -7.22
N ASP A 240 13.21 0.71 -6.97
CA ASP A 240 12.85 1.19 -5.63
C ASP A 240 12.76 0.04 -4.63
N GLN A 241 13.07 0.32 -3.37
CA GLN A 241 12.73 -0.52 -2.23
C GLN A 241 11.39 -0.07 -1.64
N ILE A 242 10.43 -0.98 -1.57
CA ILE A 242 9.10 -0.72 -1.00
C ILE A 242 8.85 -1.59 0.23
N CYS A 243 8.18 -1.03 1.22
CA CYS A 243 7.91 -1.68 2.51
C CYS A 243 6.41 -1.97 2.76
N MET A 244 5.51 -1.45 1.93
CA MET A 244 4.08 -1.69 2.04
C MET A 244 3.38 -1.47 0.69
N GLY A 245 2.26 -2.18 0.47
CA GLY A 245 1.31 -1.89 -0.61
C GLY A 245 -0.12 -2.23 -0.19
N TYR A 246 -1.11 -1.62 -0.84
CA TYR A 246 -2.53 -1.92 -0.61
C TYR A 246 -3.42 -1.67 -1.82
N VAL A 247 -4.60 -2.29 -1.81
CA VAL A 247 -5.71 -2.09 -2.75
C VAL A 247 -7.02 -2.12 -1.98
N GLY A 248 -7.99 -1.28 -2.35
CA GLY A 248 -9.32 -1.28 -1.75
C GLY A 248 -10.26 -0.27 -2.40
N ARG A 249 -11.36 0.07 -1.72
CA ARG A 249 -12.25 1.16 -2.14
C ARG A 249 -11.70 2.53 -1.75
N ALA A 250 -12.39 3.62 -2.08
CA ALA A 250 -11.96 4.97 -1.69
C ALA A 250 -11.86 5.09 -0.16
N LEU A 251 -10.73 5.62 0.31
CA LEU A 251 -10.48 5.88 1.74
C LEU A 251 -11.03 7.24 2.17
N GLY A 252 -11.15 8.21 1.26
CA GLY A 252 -11.61 9.56 1.61
C GLY A 252 -10.65 10.21 2.62
N ALA A 253 -11.16 10.69 3.74
CA ALA A 253 -10.33 11.30 4.79
C ALA A 253 -9.38 10.30 5.50
N LEU A 254 -9.61 8.99 5.35
CA LEU A 254 -8.89 7.94 6.10
C LEU A 254 -7.47 7.66 5.59
N HIS A 255 -6.98 8.38 4.57
CA HIS A 255 -5.58 8.28 4.13
C HIS A 255 -4.61 8.67 5.26
N SER A 256 -4.97 9.67 6.07
CA SER A 256 -4.16 10.09 7.22
C SER A 256 -4.12 9.02 8.33
N ASP A 257 -5.24 8.36 8.60
CA ASP A 257 -5.32 7.27 9.57
C ASP A 257 -4.52 6.04 9.12
N LEU A 258 -4.65 5.64 7.84
CA LEU A 258 -3.82 4.58 7.25
C LEU A 258 -2.34 4.93 7.40
N LYS A 259 -1.95 6.16 7.05
CA LYS A 259 -0.56 6.60 7.15
C LYS A 259 -0.04 6.50 8.57
N ASN A 260 -0.76 7.06 9.55
CA ASN A 260 -0.31 7.13 10.94
C ASN A 260 -0.18 5.74 11.56
N ALA A 261 -1.16 4.85 11.32
CA ALA A 261 -1.12 3.49 11.82
C ALA A 261 0.07 2.70 11.24
N VAL A 262 0.25 2.77 9.91
CA VAL A 262 1.35 2.07 9.23
C VAL A 262 2.71 2.65 9.60
N GLU A 263 2.85 3.97 9.69
CA GLU A 263 4.11 4.63 10.11
C GLU A 263 4.51 4.22 11.53
N THR A 264 3.55 4.14 12.45
CA THR A 264 3.79 3.69 13.83
C THR A 264 4.38 2.27 13.83
N TYR A 265 3.80 1.36 13.04
CA TYR A 265 4.33 0.00 12.89
C TYR A 265 5.72 -0.01 12.23
N LEU A 266 5.89 0.70 11.11
CA LEU A 266 7.14 0.73 10.36
C LEU A 266 8.29 1.31 11.19
N THR A 267 8.03 2.36 11.98
CA THR A 267 9.00 2.93 12.92
C THR A 267 9.37 1.91 14.00
N ALA A 268 8.39 1.21 14.56
CA ALA A 268 8.62 0.22 15.62
C ALA A 268 9.44 -1.00 15.16
N VAL A 269 9.31 -1.41 13.89
CA VAL A 269 10.19 -2.44 13.29
C VAL A 269 11.49 -1.85 12.69
N GLY A 270 11.67 -0.53 12.79
CA GLY A 270 12.85 0.21 12.34
C GLY A 270 12.97 0.38 10.82
N ALA A 271 11.87 0.24 10.08
CA ALA A 271 11.83 0.34 8.61
C ALA A 271 11.91 1.78 8.09
N VAL A 272 11.41 2.75 8.87
CA VAL A 272 11.39 4.19 8.57
C VAL A 272 11.87 5.00 9.77
#